data_AF-A0A9P7UNY1-F1
#
_entry.id   AF-A0A9P7UNY1-F1
#
_cell.length_a   1.000
_cell.length_b   1.000
_cell.length_c   1.000
_cell.angle_alpha   90.00
_cell.angle_beta   90.00
_cell.angle_gamma   90.00
#
_symmetry.space_group_name_H-M   'P 1'
#
loop_
_entity.id
_entity.type
_entity.pdbx_description
1 polymer ?
#
loop_
_entity_poly.entity_id
_entity_poly.type
_entity_poly.pdbx_seq_one_letter_code
_entity_poly.pdbx_strand_id
1 'polypeptide(L)'
;MVGGERVTDGASFEEIQDSLRSEWCKARAHARRPREELRLVEEEMHRSIEYCYYVASWWERQIGRRDVSPFLQEGLTAYAKEHAHVERNRGRHWAQLWHPIRERAKVILSHLLDPPHNATLPSMSPLEVEVEMDEDKGREESDDDGN
;
A
#
# COMPACT_ATOMS: atom_id res chain seq x y z
N MET A 1 -20.46 -60.18 36.69
CA MET A 1 -20.63 -59.22 35.58
C MET A 1 -19.93 -57.94 35.97
N VAL A 2 -18.77 -57.65 35.38
CA VAL A 2 -18.19 -56.32 35.39
C VAL A 2 -17.93 -56.01 33.92
N GLY A 3 -18.79 -55.18 33.34
CA GLY A 3 -18.62 -54.68 31.98
C GLY A 3 -17.43 -53.74 31.98
N GLY A 4 -16.32 -54.17 31.39
CA GLY A 4 -15.20 -53.31 31.08
C GLY A 4 -15.60 -52.36 29.96
N GLU A 5 -15.88 -51.11 30.33
CA GLU A 5 -16.09 -50.01 29.41
C GLU A 5 -14.81 -49.81 28.60
N ARG A 6 -14.87 -50.18 27.32
CA ARG A 6 -13.81 -49.86 26.37
C ARG A 6 -13.88 -48.35 26.13
N VAL A 7 -13.09 -47.60 26.89
CA VAL A 7 -12.77 -46.21 26.57
C VAL A 7 -12.19 -46.20 25.17
N THR A 8 -12.95 -45.64 24.23
CA THR A 8 -12.62 -45.58 22.81
C THR A 8 -11.53 -44.54 22.59
N ASP A 9 -10.27 -44.98 22.66
CA ASP A 9 -9.07 -44.20 22.34
C ASP A 9 -9.08 -43.63 20.90
N GLY A 10 -10.00 -44.12 20.05
CA GLY A 10 -10.26 -43.59 18.70
C GLY A 10 -10.84 -42.17 18.68
N ALA A 11 -11.61 -41.77 19.70
CA ALA A 11 -12.15 -40.40 19.79
C ALA A 11 -11.03 -39.36 20.01
N SER A 12 -9.93 -39.75 20.68
CA SER A 12 -8.80 -38.84 20.94
C SER A 12 -7.89 -38.68 19.73
N PHE A 13 -7.56 -39.76 19.01
CA PHE A 13 -6.65 -39.68 17.86
C PHE A 13 -7.27 -38.93 16.68
N GLU A 14 -8.56 -39.13 16.42
CA GLU A 14 -9.27 -38.45 15.33
C GLU A 14 -9.41 -36.95 15.61
N GLU A 15 -9.73 -36.56 16.85
CA GLU A 15 -9.75 -35.16 17.29
C GLU A 15 -8.36 -34.49 17.24
N ILE A 16 -7.29 -35.20 17.61
CA ILE A 16 -5.91 -34.71 17.49
C ILE A 16 -5.53 -34.54 16.01
N GLN A 17 -5.91 -35.48 15.16
CA GLN A 17 -5.62 -35.41 13.73
C GLN A 17 -6.37 -34.24 13.07
N ASP A 18 -7.63 -34.04 13.42
CA ASP A 18 -8.45 -32.96 12.89
C ASP A 18 -8.00 -31.59 13.40
N SER A 19 -7.65 -31.48 14.68
CA SER A 19 -7.05 -30.25 15.23
C SER A 19 -5.72 -29.94 14.53
N LEU A 20 -4.83 -30.92 14.33
CA LEU A 20 -3.57 -30.73 13.63
C LEU A 20 -3.77 -30.30 12.16
N ARG A 21 -4.72 -30.91 11.45
CA ARG A 21 -5.08 -30.50 10.07
C ARG A 21 -5.61 -29.07 10.04
N SER A 22 -6.45 -28.71 11.02
CA SER A 22 -7.00 -27.36 11.12
C SER A 22 -5.89 -26.32 11.39
N GLU A 23 -4.96 -26.61 12.29
CA GLU A 23 -3.82 -25.76 12.60
C GLU A 23 -2.85 -25.66 11.43
N TRP A 24 -2.62 -26.76 10.70
CA TRP A 24 -1.83 -26.73 9.47
C TRP A 24 -2.48 -25.88 8.38
N CYS A 25 -3.80 -26.00 8.18
CA CYS A 25 -4.53 -25.18 7.22
C CYS A 25 -4.47 -23.69 7.60
N LYS A 26 -4.61 -23.35 8.90
CA LYS A 26 -4.46 -21.98 9.41
C LYS A 26 -3.04 -21.47 9.18
N ALA A 27 -2.02 -22.21 9.61
CA ALA A 27 -0.61 -21.85 9.41
C ALA A 27 -0.28 -21.67 7.92
N ARG A 28 -0.81 -22.52 7.05
CA ARG A 28 -0.65 -22.41 5.59
C ARG A 28 -1.37 -21.18 5.02
N ALA A 29 -2.55 -20.84 5.53
CA ALA A 29 -3.26 -19.62 5.15
C ALA A 29 -2.50 -18.36 5.59
N HIS A 30 -2.01 -18.34 6.84
CA HIS A 30 -1.16 -17.29 7.37
C HIS A 30 0.18 -17.17 6.63
N ALA A 31 0.75 -18.26 6.14
CA ALA A 31 1.96 -18.22 5.31
C ALA A 31 1.70 -17.69 3.89
N ARG A 32 0.49 -17.87 3.36
CA ARG A 32 0.11 -17.40 2.01
C ARG A 32 -0.35 -15.95 1.97
N ARG A 33 -0.94 -15.45 3.05
CA ARG A 33 -1.52 -14.11 3.16
C ARG A 33 -0.52 -12.96 2.95
N PRO A 34 0.70 -12.98 3.53
CA PRO A 34 1.70 -11.93 3.32
C PRO A 34 2.07 -11.73 1.85
N ARG A 35 2.01 -12.80 1.03
CA ARG A 35 2.32 -12.72 -0.40
C ARG A 35 1.33 -11.86 -1.17
N GLU A 36 0.04 -12.01 -0.87
CA GLU A 36 -1.02 -11.23 -1.52
C GLU A 36 -0.98 -9.78 -1.04
N GLU A 37 -0.84 -9.57 0.26
CA GLU A 37 -0.75 -8.24 0.86
C GLU A 37 0.45 -7.46 0.30
N LEU A 38 1.64 -8.08 0.20
CA LEU A 38 2.82 -7.42 -0.37
C LEU A 38 2.64 -7.03 -1.84
N ARG A 39 1.96 -7.87 -2.64
CA ARG A 39 1.66 -7.53 -4.05
C ARG A 39 0.66 -6.38 -4.15
N LEU A 40 -0.37 -6.40 -3.32
CA LEU A 40 -1.37 -5.32 -3.30
C LEU A 40 -0.75 -3.99 -2.89
N VAL A 41 0.10 -3.99 -1.86
CA VAL A 41 0.79 -2.77 -1.40
C VAL A 41 1.74 -2.23 -2.47
N GLU A 42 2.50 -3.09 -3.14
CA GLU A 42 3.40 -2.68 -4.23
C GLU A 42 2.63 -2.06 -5.40
N GLU A 43 1.52 -2.69 -5.79
CA GLU A 43 0.65 -2.21 -6.85
C GLU A 43 -0.01 -0.87 -6.46
N GLU A 44 -0.47 -0.72 -5.22
CA GLU A 44 -1.11 0.50 -4.74
C GLU A 44 -0.12 1.68 -4.68
N MET A 45 1.11 1.44 -4.24
CA MET A 45 2.20 2.43 -4.30
C MET A 45 2.46 2.86 -5.75
N HIS A 46 2.55 1.90 -6.67
CA HIS A 46 2.76 2.19 -8.08
C HIS A 46 1.61 3.00 -8.68
N ARG A 47 0.35 2.59 -8.45
CA ARG A 47 -0.84 3.30 -8.93
C ARG A 47 -0.95 4.70 -8.37
N SER A 48 -0.62 4.89 -7.10
CA SER A 48 -0.64 6.20 -6.46
C SER A 48 0.33 7.18 -7.15
N ILE A 49 1.53 6.72 -7.52
CA ILE A 49 2.50 7.51 -8.28
C ILE A 49 1.98 7.84 -9.69
N GLU A 50 1.49 6.82 -10.41
CA GLU A 50 0.95 7.00 -11.77
C GLU A 50 -0.26 7.95 -11.78
N TYR A 51 -1.10 7.87 -10.75
CA TYR A 51 -2.23 8.76 -10.57
C TYR A 51 -1.80 10.22 -10.43
N CYS A 52 -0.75 10.52 -9.64
CA CYS A 52 -0.19 11.87 -9.56
C CYS A 52 0.22 12.42 -10.93
N TYR A 53 0.92 11.61 -11.75
CA TYR A 53 1.30 12.03 -13.10
C TYR A 53 0.10 12.21 -14.03
N TYR A 54 -0.90 11.31 -13.93
CA TYR A 54 -2.15 11.44 -14.66
C TYR A 54 -2.89 12.73 -14.33
N VAL A 55 -3.02 13.07 -13.03
CA VAL A 55 -3.67 14.30 -12.58
C VAL A 55 -2.89 15.53 -13.04
N ALA A 56 -1.56 15.51 -13.00
CA ALA A 56 -0.74 16.59 -13.55
C ALA A 56 -1.02 16.85 -15.04
N SER A 57 -1.04 15.79 -15.84
CA SER A 57 -1.40 15.88 -17.26
C SER A 57 -2.86 16.28 -17.48
N TRP A 58 -3.76 15.94 -16.55
CA TRP A 58 -5.14 16.41 -16.59
C TRP A 58 -5.24 17.93 -16.37
N TRP A 59 -4.46 18.49 -15.44
CA TRP A 59 -4.39 19.93 -15.21
C TRP A 59 -3.87 20.69 -16.43
N GLU A 60 -2.81 20.21 -17.08
CA GLU A 60 -2.29 20.82 -18.31
C GLU A 60 -3.32 20.84 -19.44
N ARG A 61 -4.15 19.79 -19.54
CA ARG A 61 -5.25 19.75 -20.51
C ARG A 61 -6.38 20.73 -20.19
N GLN A 62 -6.41 21.36 -19.01
CA GLN A 62 -7.37 22.40 -18.67
C GLN A 62 -6.99 23.79 -19.20
N ILE A 63 -5.74 24.00 -19.61
CA ILE A 63 -5.26 25.27 -20.14
C ILE A 63 -6.03 25.62 -21.42
N GLY A 64 -6.60 26.83 -21.47
CA GLY A 64 -7.31 27.34 -22.64
C GLY A 64 -8.67 26.67 -22.94
N ARG A 65 -9.19 25.81 -22.05
CA ARG A 65 -10.49 25.14 -22.28
C ARG A 65 -11.71 26.05 -22.16
N ARG A 66 -11.59 27.17 -21.44
CA ARG A 66 -12.68 28.12 -21.22
C ARG A 66 -12.46 29.35 -22.07
N ASP A 67 -13.51 29.81 -22.73
CA ASP A 67 -13.56 31.10 -23.41
C ASP A 67 -13.85 32.19 -22.36
N VAL A 68 -12.82 32.94 -21.98
CA VAL A 68 -12.85 33.94 -20.90
C VAL A 68 -12.00 35.15 -21.29
N SER A 69 -12.09 36.23 -20.50
CA SER A 69 -11.24 37.40 -20.72
C SER A 69 -9.75 37.03 -20.68
N PRO A 70 -8.88 37.75 -21.41
CA PRO A 70 -7.46 37.44 -21.47
C PRO A 70 -6.77 37.40 -20.09
N PHE A 71 -7.15 38.33 -19.19
CA PHE A 71 -6.63 38.37 -17.83
C PHE A 71 -7.01 37.12 -17.02
N LEU A 72 -8.27 36.66 -17.13
CA LEU A 72 -8.70 35.45 -16.45
C LEU A 72 -8.05 34.20 -17.08
N GLN A 73 -7.83 34.20 -18.40
CA GLN A 73 -7.14 33.12 -19.09
C GLN A 73 -5.70 32.95 -18.61
N GLU A 74 -4.99 34.06 -18.38
CA GLU A 74 -3.64 34.07 -17.80
C GLU A 74 -3.63 33.45 -16.41
N GLY A 75 -4.52 33.90 -15.52
CA GLY A 75 -4.66 33.35 -14.16
C GLY A 75 -4.98 31.85 -14.14
N LEU A 76 -5.94 31.41 -14.96
CA LEU A 76 -6.29 29.98 -15.09
C LEU A 76 -5.11 29.15 -15.63
N THR A 77 -4.31 29.72 -16.53
CA THR A 77 -3.12 29.06 -17.05
C THR A 77 -2.05 28.91 -15.98
N ALA A 78 -1.79 29.96 -15.20
CA ALA A 78 -0.84 29.93 -14.09
C ALA A 78 -1.27 28.88 -13.05
N TYR A 79 -2.54 28.91 -12.64
CA TYR A 79 -3.11 27.98 -11.68
C TYR A 79 -3.02 26.52 -12.12
N ALA A 80 -3.41 26.22 -13.36
CA ALA A 80 -3.32 24.87 -13.91
C ALA A 80 -1.86 24.37 -13.97
N LYS A 81 -0.90 25.23 -14.34
CA LYS A 81 0.52 24.89 -14.35
C LYS A 81 1.07 24.63 -12.95
N GLU A 82 0.69 25.45 -11.97
CA GLU A 82 1.08 25.28 -10.58
C GLU A 82 0.60 23.93 -10.03
N HIS A 83 -0.69 23.61 -10.21
CA HIS A 83 -1.23 22.31 -9.80
C HIS A 83 -0.58 21.13 -10.51
N ALA A 84 -0.32 21.25 -11.81
CA ALA A 84 0.41 20.22 -12.55
C ALA A 84 1.83 20.00 -11.99
N HIS A 85 2.50 21.08 -11.58
CA HIS A 85 3.82 21.00 -10.95
C HIS A 85 3.76 20.36 -9.56
N VAL A 86 2.80 20.76 -8.72
CA VAL A 86 2.59 20.19 -7.37
C VAL A 86 2.36 18.68 -7.45
N GLU A 87 1.46 18.22 -8.31
CA GLU A 87 1.17 16.79 -8.43
C GLU A 87 2.37 15.99 -8.97
N ARG A 88 3.15 16.55 -9.91
CA ARG A 88 4.41 15.92 -10.35
C ARG A 88 5.43 15.80 -9.23
N ASN A 89 5.54 16.83 -8.39
CA ASN A 89 6.46 16.81 -7.26
C ASN A 89 6.02 15.78 -6.22
N ARG A 90 4.72 15.68 -5.94
CA ARG A 90 4.15 14.63 -5.07
C ARG A 90 4.48 13.23 -5.60
N GLY A 91 4.21 12.97 -6.88
CA GLY A 91 4.53 11.69 -7.51
C GLY A 91 6.02 11.35 -7.44
N ARG A 92 6.90 12.34 -7.68
CA ARG A 92 8.36 12.16 -7.54
C ARG A 92 8.78 11.88 -6.11
N HIS A 93 8.24 12.62 -5.15
CA HIS A 93 8.53 12.45 -3.74
C HIS A 93 8.11 11.06 -3.26
N TRP A 94 6.88 10.62 -3.56
CA TRP A 94 6.43 9.26 -3.25
C TRP A 94 7.25 8.18 -3.94
N ALA A 95 7.67 8.39 -5.19
CA ALA A 95 8.56 7.47 -5.88
C ALA A 95 9.90 7.31 -5.15
N GLN A 96 10.48 8.40 -4.64
CA GLN A 96 11.72 8.36 -3.85
C GLN A 96 11.51 7.69 -2.49
N LEU A 97 10.45 8.09 -1.78
CA LEU A 97 10.11 7.58 -0.46
C LEU A 97 9.83 6.06 -0.47
N TRP A 98 9.08 5.59 -1.48
CA TRP A 98 8.68 4.19 -1.57
C TRP A 98 9.68 3.30 -2.30
N HIS A 99 10.66 3.86 -3.00
CA HIS A 99 11.70 3.08 -3.69
C HIS A 99 12.34 2.00 -2.80
N PRO A 100 12.90 2.31 -1.61
CA PRO A 100 13.54 1.30 -0.78
C PRO A 100 12.56 0.24 -0.25
N ILE A 101 11.30 0.63 0.01
CA ILE A 101 10.23 -0.29 0.43
C ILE A 101 9.89 -1.27 -0.69
N ARG A 102 9.72 -0.77 -1.92
CA ARG A 102 9.41 -1.59 -3.10
C ARG A 102 10.55 -2.53 -3.46
N GLU A 103 11.80 -2.10 -3.37
CA GLU A 103 12.95 -2.99 -3.58
C GLU A 103 12.99 -4.12 -2.54
N ARG A 104 12.74 -3.80 -1.27
CA ARG A 104 12.60 -4.83 -0.22
C ARG A 104 11.44 -5.78 -0.51
N ALA A 105 10.27 -5.27 -0.88
CA ALA A 105 9.11 -6.09 -1.18
C ALA A 105 9.37 -7.05 -2.34
N LYS A 106 10.08 -6.60 -3.39
CA LYS A 106 10.51 -7.46 -4.52
C LYS A 106 11.42 -8.60 -4.06
N VAL A 107 12.40 -8.32 -3.19
CA VAL A 107 13.29 -9.35 -2.62
C VAL A 107 12.49 -10.37 -1.81
N ILE A 108 11.60 -9.92 -0.93
CA ILE A 108 10.76 -10.84 -0.14
C ILE A 108 9.86 -11.68 -1.05
N LEU A 109 9.21 -11.05 -2.03
CA LEU A 109 8.31 -11.73 -2.96
C LEU A 109 9.03 -12.77 -3.82
N SER A 110 10.25 -12.50 -4.29
CA SER A 110 11.02 -13.47 -5.08
C SER A 110 11.37 -14.71 -4.23
N HIS A 111 11.81 -14.51 -2.98
CA HIS A 111 12.07 -15.62 -2.05
C HIS A 111 10.83 -16.44 -1.69
N LEU A 112 9.64 -15.82 -1.67
CA LEU A 112 8.37 -16.52 -1.38
C LEU A 112 7.79 -17.26 -2.60
N LEU A 113 8.14 -16.85 -3.82
CA LEU A 113 7.61 -17.43 -5.07
C LEU A 113 8.46 -18.57 -5.60
N ASP A 114 9.79 -18.42 -5.54
CA ASP A 114 10.77 -19.44 -5.94
C ASP A 114 11.77 -19.67 -4.79
N PRO A 115 11.36 -20.33 -3.70
CA PRO A 115 12.22 -20.53 -2.54
C PRO A 115 13.44 -21.39 -2.94
N PRO A 116 14.68 -20.91 -2.75
CA PRO A 116 15.86 -21.75 -2.90
C PRO A 116 15.77 -22.90 -1.88
N HIS A 117 16.43 -24.03 -2.18
CA HIS A 117 16.28 -25.29 -1.44
C HIS A 117 16.69 -25.20 0.07
N ASN A 118 17.19 -24.05 0.53
CA ASN A 118 17.61 -23.72 1.89
C ASN A 118 17.02 -22.38 2.39
N ALA A 119 15.77 -22.07 2.05
CA ALA A 119 15.13 -20.75 2.21
C ALA A 119 15.16 -20.18 3.64
N THR A 120 16.28 -19.54 4.00
CA THR A 120 16.36 -18.52 5.04
C THR A 120 16.30 -17.17 4.33
N LEU A 121 15.41 -16.27 4.77
CA LEU A 121 15.41 -14.91 4.25
C LEU A 121 16.80 -14.29 4.46
N PRO A 122 17.34 -13.55 3.48
CA PRO A 122 18.59 -12.83 3.68
C PRO A 122 18.45 -11.92 4.90
N SER A 123 19.50 -11.85 5.73
CA SER A 123 19.57 -10.88 6.81
C SER A 123 19.59 -9.49 6.19
N MET A 124 18.42 -8.83 6.15
CA MET A 124 18.29 -7.50 5.61
C MET A 124 18.47 -6.48 6.73
N SER A 125 19.32 -5.47 6.52
CA SER A 125 19.51 -4.36 7.46
C SER A 125 18.18 -3.67 7.79
N PRO A 126 17.96 -3.10 8.98
CA PRO A 126 16.73 -2.36 9.28
C PRO A 126 16.43 -1.31 8.20
N LEU A 127 15.16 -1.21 7.78
CA LEU A 127 14.74 -0.14 6.86
C LEU A 127 14.19 1.00 7.71
N GLU A 128 14.88 2.12 7.71
CA GLU A 128 14.40 3.37 8.31
C GLU A 128 13.48 4.05 7.30
N VAL A 129 12.23 4.30 7.70
CA VAL A 129 11.24 5.00 6.88
C VAL A 129 10.86 6.25 7.65
N GLU A 130 11.22 7.41 7.12
CA GLU A 130 10.74 8.69 7.62
C GLU A 130 9.26 8.83 7.20
N VAL A 131 8.38 8.94 8.20
CA VAL A 131 6.96 9.21 7.96
C VAL A 131 6.76 10.69 8.22
N GLU A 132 6.57 11.48 7.16
CA GLU A 132 6.10 12.86 7.30
C GLU A 132 4.70 12.82 7.92
N MET A 133 4.57 13.34 9.14
CA MET A 133 3.29 13.64 9.74
C MET A 133 2.87 15.00 9.20
N ASP A 134 1.82 15.04 8.37
CA ASP A 134 1.23 16.31 7.94
C ASP A 134 0.78 17.07 9.21
N GLU A 135 1.48 18.18 9.53
CA GLU A 135 0.99 19.13 10.51
C GLU A 135 -0.32 19.70 9.98
N ASP A 136 -1.43 19.40 10.67
CA ASP A 136 -2.76 19.94 10.38
C ASP A 136 -2.70 21.47 10.48
N LYS A 137 -2.43 22.13 9.36
CA LYS A 137 -2.53 23.58 9.24
C LYS A 137 -4.00 23.91 9.20
N GLY A 138 -4.58 24.01 10.40
CA GLY A 138 -5.94 24.46 10.63
C GLY A 138 -6.25 25.62 9.71
N ARG A 139 -7.30 25.43 8.91
CA ARG A 139 -7.84 26.43 8.00
C ARG A 139 -8.23 27.64 8.86
N GLU A 140 -7.43 28.70 8.86
CA GLU A 140 -7.82 29.98 9.42
C GLU A 140 -9.00 30.49 8.60
N GLU A 141 -10.21 30.29 9.13
CA GLU A 141 -11.43 30.91 8.64
C GLU A 141 -11.31 32.41 8.94
N SER A 142 -10.86 33.19 7.95
CA SER A 142 -10.96 34.65 8.02
C SER A 142 -12.42 35.02 7.83
N ASP A 143 -13.11 35.26 8.94
CA ASP A 143 -14.36 36.02 8.97
C ASP A 143 -14.05 37.48 8.60
N ASP A 144 -14.06 37.78 7.30
CA ASP A 144 -14.08 39.16 6.79
C ASP A 144 -15.54 39.62 6.67
N ASP A 145 -16.12 40.02 7.80
CA ASP A 145 -17.36 40.79 7.83
C ASP A 145 -17.06 42.25 7.44
N GLY A 146 -17.18 42.55 6.15
CA GLY A 146 -16.88 43.85 5.55
C GLY A 146 -18.05 44.49 4.78
N ASN A 147 -18.77 45.36 5.50
CA ASN A 147 -19.66 46.47 5.07
C ASN A 147 -21.11 46.18 4.63
#